data_AF-A0A812KJB6-F1
#
_entry.id   AF-A0A812KJB6-F1
#
_cell.length_a   1.000
_cell.length_b   1.000
_cell.length_c   1.000
_cell.angle_alpha   90.00
_cell.angle_beta   90.00
_cell.angle_gamma   90.00
#
_symmetry.space_group_name_H-M   'P 1'
#
loop_
_entity.id
_entity.type
_entity.pdbx_description
1 polymer ?
#
loop_
_entity_poly.entity_id
_entity_poly.type
_entity_poly.pdbx_seq_one_letter_code
_entity_poly.pdbx_strand_id
1 'polypeptide(L)'
;MDASAPDSGHSPIIYVAPLLALGLLVLYLYRELLDRLERTPTNDMLYGQFRTRLLSSQPVQMTMARYHHGCQQCFQLCLQATMHYKEAFLLAFHYYTLMYVVCGYLICIELQSSYRLLEQTSWLDPSSIYEAFRNEESLPDWWHAELRDLLPGGLGLLRFLSLSAPVFLLLTYGICIASTARHVQRMWEKGGVLRGNPGMDSSIMIVALPMISCLMAYRSVTRMWMVCINSKVGSLDYVEDFEGKKTWLARLVVCQNMYETNFLLADVYESWALLHFADLALQIISASQKQMAKTHHSLDDMTTSLGKSLHTLTKQGIYLFNGTCMMQATYHLVTTSVEAYLGGALTLPFNEMVYHSRAKVHFLFLGMGSIASTAAISNVVTVELTFAESLKCFEPHLKFWSAKILLTLGFMQSLLLEIPPLSYLSTTEKDLFYASILCAECFGVSLLHWRAWNPSEPWLDFLKESVTKSGA
;
A
#
# COMPACT_ATOMS: atom_id res chain seq x y z
N MET A 1 20.47 -38.96 26.21
CA MET A 1 19.13 -38.35 26.30
C MET A 1 19.20 -37.33 27.42
N ASP A 2 19.69 -36.13 27.11
CA ASP A 2 19.73 -35.01 28.05
C ASP A 2 18.45 -34.20 27.90
N ALA A 3 17.47 -34.54 28.74
CA ALA A 3 16.25 -33.77 28.92
C ALA A 3 16.54 -32.63 29.89
N SER A 4 16.93 -31.45 29.41
CA SER A 4 16.81 -30.15 30.13
C SER A 4 17.51 -28.97 29.44
N ALA A 5 17.52 -28.89 28.10
CA ALA A 5 17.71 -27.58 27.49
C ALA A 5 16.41 -26.79 27.73
N PRO A 6 16.44 -25.66 28.47
CA PRO A 6 15.24 -24.86 28.67
C PRO A 6 14.73 -24.43 27.30
N ASP A 7 13.43 -24.70 27.04
CA ASP A 7 12.71 -24.27 25.83
C ASP A 7 13.11 -22.84 25.53
N SER A 8 13.97 -22.68 24.53
CA SER A 8 14.58 -21.42 24.18
C SER A 8 13.50 -20.55 23.60
N GLY A 9 12.83 -19.80 24.50
CA GLY A 9 11.64 -18.99 24.28
C GLY A 9 11.45 -18.64 22.82
N HIS A 10 10.69 -19.47 22.11
CA HIS A 10 10.32 -19.20 20.74
C HIS A 10 9.39 -18.00 20.81
N SER A 11 9.96 -16.81 20.61
CA SER A 11 9.18 -15.60 20.39
C SER A 11 8.18 -15.95 19.28
N PRO A 12 6.87 -15.95 19.55
CA PRO A 12 5.89 -16.22 18.51
C PRO A 12 6.19 -15.21 17.41
N ILE A 13 6.52 -15.69 16.20
CA ILE A 13 6.54 -14.77 15.06
C ILE A 13 5.10 -14.39 14.89
N ILE A 14 4.77 -13.24 15.45
CA ILE A 14 3.46 -12.64 15.34
C ILE A 14 3.16 -12.64 13.85
N TYR A 15 2.06 -13.27 13.45
CA TYR A 15 1.51 -13.12 12.11
C TYR A 15 1.34 -11.62 11.85
N VAL A 16 2.31 -11.06 11.12
CA VAL A 16 2.46 -9.60 10.97
C VAL A 16 1.46 -9.07 9.94
N ALA A 17 0.83 -9.92 9.13
CA ALA A 17 -0.18 -9.47 8.17
C ALA A 17 -1.37 -8.76 8.85
N PRO A 18 -1.96 -9.29 9.95
CA PRO A 18 -2.93 -8.56 10.77
C PRO A 18 -2.40 -7.25 11.34
N LEU A 19 -1.15 -7.23 11.80
CA LEU A 19 -0.54 -5.99 12.29
C LEU A 19 -0.37 -4.95 11.18
N LEU A 20 -0.02 -5.37 9.96
CA LEU A 20 0.08 -4.47 8.83
C LEU A 20 -1.30 -4.01 8.35
N ALA A 21 -2.27 -4.91 8.22
CA ALA A 21 -3.63 -4.55 7.86
C ALA A 21 -4.22 -3.55 8.86
N LEU A 22 -4.02 -3.83 10.16
CA LEU A 22 -4.35 -2.91 11.24
C LEU A 22 -3.55 -1.62 11.15
N GLY A 23 -2.26 -1.69 10.83
CA GLY A 23 -1.40 -0.53 10.63
C GLY A 23 -1.86 0.36 9.48
N LEU A 24 -2.24 -0.21 8.33
CA LEU A 24 -2.82 0.47 7.19
C LEU A 24 -4.18 1.09 7.54
N LEU A 25 -5.02 0.37 8.29
CA LEU A 25 -6.29 0.90 8.80
C LEU A 25 -6.06 2.06 9.78
N VAL A 26 -5.09 1.94 10.68
CA VAL A 26 -4.72 3.00 11.64
C VAL A 26 -4.17 4.21 10.87
N LEU A 27 -3.34 4.01 9.85
CA LEU A 27 -2.84 5.08 8.99
C LEU A 27 -3.99 5.76 8.22
N TYR A 28 -4.94 4.98 7.72
CA TYR A 28 -6.17 5.49 7.09
C TYR A 28 -6.98 6.36 8.07
N LEU A 29 -7.30 5.82 9.25
CA LEU A 29 -8.05 6.52 10.28
C LEU A 29 -7.30 7.76 10.79
N TYR A 30 -5.98 7.66 10.96
CA TYR A 30 -5.13 8.76 11.37
C TYR A 30 -5.14 9.89 10.35
N ARG A 31 -5.06 9.56 9.06
CA ARG A 31 -5.18 10.53 7.97
C ARG A 31 -6.55 11.18 7.94
N GLU A 32 -7.63 10.40 8.02
CA GLU A 32 -9.00 10.94 8.04
C GLU A 32 -9.23 11.83 9.26
N LEU A 33 -8.67 11.47 10.41
CA LEU A 33 -8.74 12.29 11.61
C LEU A 33 -7.94 13.60 11.44
N LEU A 34 -6.72 13.53 10.89
CA LEU A 34 -5.92 14.70 10.56
C LEU A 34 -6.64 15.62 9.58
N ASP A 35 -7.16 15.08 8.47
CA ASP A 35 -7.91 15.83 7.48
C ASP A 35 -9.16 16.49 8.09
N ARG A 36 -9.89 15.79 8.97
CA ARG A 36 -11.01 16.39 9.74
C ARG A 36 -10.56 17.50 10.67
N LEU A 37 -9.49 17.29 11.44
CA LEU A 37 -8.95 18.29 12.36
C LEU A 37 -8.45 19.53 11.61
N GLU A 38 -7.86 19.33 10.43
CA GLU A 38 -7.41 20.41 9.55
C GLU A 38 -8.57 21.14 8.87
N ARG A 39 -9.68 20.45 8.53
CA ARG A 39 -10.88 21.06 7.92
C ARG A 39 -11.72 21.89 8.88
N THR A 40 -11.54 21.75 10.19
CA THR A 40 -12.36 22.47 11.17
C THR A 40 -12.19 24.01 11.00
N PRO A 41 -13.24 24.75 10.57
CA PRO A 41 -13.15 26.17 10.16
C PRO A 41 -12.77 27.12 11.31
N THR A 42 -12.92 26.66 12.56
CA THR A 42 -12.48 27.38 13.76
C THR A 42 -11.00 27.70 13.73
N ASN A 43 -10.16 26.85 13.13
CA ASN A 43 -8.73 27.14 13.03
C ASN A 43 -8.46 28.32 12.08
N ASP A 44 -9.04 28.36 10.89
CA ASP A 44 -8.81 29.47 9.96
C ASP A 44 -9.36 30.80 10.50
N MET A 45 -10.52 30.76 11.16
CA MET A 45 -11.12 31.96 11.73
C MET A 45 -10.34 32.46 12.96
N LEU A 46 -9.90 31.57 13.85
CA LEU A 46 -9.03 31.95 14.98
C LEU A 46 -7.67 32.44 14.49
N TYR A 47 -7.08 31.78 13.51
CA TYR A 47 -5.78 32.13 12.97
C TYR A 47 -5.84 33.47 12.23
N GLY A 48 -6.91 33.67 11.44
CA GLY A 48 -7.26 34.95 10.83
C GLY A 48 -7.42 36.03 11.89
N GLN A 49 -8.31 35.86 12.88
CA GLN A 49 -8.53 36.84 13.93
C GLN A 49 -7.26 37.15 14.75
N PHE A 50 -6.45 36.14 15.07
CA PHE A 50 -5.21 36.31 15.82
C PHE A 50 -4.18 37.09 15.01
N ARG A 51 -4.01 36.76 13.72
CA ARG A 51 -3.13 37.48 12.79
C ARG A 51 -3.62 38.91 12.57
N THR A 52 -4.91 39.12 12.36
CA THR A 52 -5.49 40.46 12.18
C THR A 52 -5.29 41.28 13.45
N ARG A 53 -5.53 40.73 14.66
CA ARG A 53 -5.28 41.44 15.93
C ARG A 53 -3.78 41.75 16.16
N LEU A 54 -2.89 40.86 15.76
CA LEU A 54 -1.44 41.08 15.84
C LEU A 54 -0.94 42.15 14.86
N LEU A 55 -1.57 42.27 13.69
CA LEU A 55 -1.19 43.25 12.66
C LEU A 55 -1.95 44.57 12.79
N SER A 56 -3.17 44.55 13.33
CA SER A 56 -4.04 45.71 13.50
C SER A 56 -3.90 46.39 14.86
N SER A 57 -2.98 45.93 15.71
CA SER A 57 -2.62 46.65 16.94
C SER A 57 -1.93 47.94 16.51
N GLN A 58 -2.74 48.99 16.30
CA GLN A 58 -2.23 50.33 15.99
C GLN A 58 -1.25 50.75 17.08
N PRO A 59 -0.09 51.30 16.70
CA PRO A 59 0.87 51.81 17.67
C PRO A 59 0.20 52.95 18.43
N VAL A 60 -0.18 52.71 19.68
CA VAL A 60 -0.63 53.76 20.58
C VAL A 60 0.52 54.77 20.67
N GLN A 61 0.25 55.96 20.17
CA GLN A 61 1.22 57.02 20.02
C GLN A 61 1.73 57.52 21.38
N MET A 62 3.07 57.44 21.51
CA MET A 62 4.01 58.42 22.06
C MET A 62 4.96 57.93 23.16
N THR A 63 6.22 58.32 22.95
CA THR A 63 7.38 58.44 23.85
C THR A 63 8.27 57.24 24.25
N MET A 64 8.04 56.00 23.79
CA MET A 64 9.03 54.90 23.91
C MET A 64 9.42 54.22 22.58
N ALA A 65 9.58 55.00 21.51
CA ALA A 65 9.61 54.51 20.12
C ALA A 65 10.81 53.63 19.71
N ARG A 66 11.97 53.68 20.39
CA ARG A 66 13.15 52.87 19.99
C ARG A 66 13.22 51.49 20.64
N TYR A 67 12.87 51.38 21.92
CA TYR A 67 12.89 50.09 22.63
C TYR A 67 11.77 49.15 22.14
N HIS A 68 10.61 49.72 21.80
CA HIS A 68 9.47 48.96 21.32
C HIS A 68 9.68 48.36 19.92
N HIS A 69 10.42 49.05 19.04
CA HIS A 69 10.70 48.56 17.69
C HIS A 69 11.61 47.31 17.70
N GLY A 70 12.63 47.30 18.55
CA GLY A 70 13.51 46.13 18.72
C GLY A 70 12.76 44.93 19.31
N CYS A 71 11.96 45.14 20.35
CA CYS A 71 11.12 44.06 20.92
C CYS A 71 10.07 43.54 19.92
N GLN A 72 9.45 44.41 19.13
CA GLN A 72 8.45 44.01 18.14
C GLN A 72 9.08 43.21 16.99
N GLN A 73 10.25 43.60 16.50
CA GLN A 73 10.99 42.83 15.51
C GLN A 73 11.45 41.48 16.07
N CYS A 74 11.99 41.44 17.29
CA CYS A 74 12.44 40.21 17.93
C CYS A 74 11.26 39.26 18.20
N PHE A 75 10.11 39.79 18.61
CA PHE A 75 8.88 39.02 18.80
C PHE A 75 8.34 38.48 17.46
N GLN A 76 8.34 39.28 16.39
CA GLN A 76 7.95 38.80 15.06
C GLN A 76 8.88 37.70 14.55
N LEU A 77 10.21 37.83 14.75
CA LEU A 77 11.17 36.79 14.41
C LEU A 77 10.95 35.50 15.23
N CYS A 78 10.71 35.62 16.54
CA CYS A 78 10.39 34.46 17.38
C CYS A 78 9.08 33.79 16.96
N LEU A 79 8.06 34.59 16.61
CA LEU A 79 6.77 34.07 16.16
C LEU A 79 6.90 33.38 14.80
N GLN A 80 7.63 33.96 13.86
CA GLN A 80 7.95 33.35 12.56
C GLN A 80 8.74 32.06 12.73
N ALA A 81 9.77 32.05 13.59
CA ALA A 81 10.53 30.85 13.91
C ALA A 81 9.63 29.76 14.52
N THR A 82 8.80 30.11 15.51
CA THR A 82 7.87 29.17 16.16
C THR A 82 6.87 28.59 15.17
N MET A 83 6.35 29.40 14.26
CA MET A 83 5.46 28.96 13.18
C MET A 83 6.15 28.02 12.20
N HIS A 84 7.36 28.35 11.79
CA HIS A 84 8.17 27.50 10.93
C HIS A 84 8.52 26.16 11.60
N TYR A 85 8.84 26.17 12.91
CA TYR A 85 9.03 24.93 13.69
C TYR A 85 7.75 24.11 13.81
N LYS A 86 6.59 24.75 13.98
CA LYS A 86 5.30 24.06 14.02
C LYS A 86 5.01 23.35 12.70
N GLU A 87 5.23 24.01 11.56
CA GLU A 87 5.03 23.40 10.24
C GLU A 87 6.01 22.26 9.98
N ALA A 88 7.28 22.42 10.33
CA ALA A 88 8.29 21.35 10.27
C ALA A 88 7.88 20.14 11.12
N PHE A 89 7.40 20.39 12.33
CA PHE A 89 6.95 19.35 13.25
C PHE A 89 5.73 18.61 12.69
N LEU A 90 4.72 19.33 12.20
CA LEU A 90 3.53 18.71 11.59
C LEU A 90 3.89 17.86 10.37
N LEU A 91 4.85 18.30 9.56
CA LEU A 91 5.35 17.56 8.41
C LEU A 91 6.14 16.30 8.82
N ALA A 92 6.97 16.41 9.86
CA ALA A 92 7.73 15.28 10.39
C ALA A 92 6.82 14.19 10.97
N PHE A 93 5.75 14.58 11.67
CA PHE A 93 4.77 13.65 12.25
C PHE A 93 3.61 13.32 11.30
N HIS A 94 3.74 13.64 10.01
CA HIS A 94 2.68 13.36 9.06
C HIS A 94 2.49 11.85 8.82
N TYR A 95 1.29 11.47 8.34
CA TYR A 95 0.94 10.05 8.14
C TYR A 95 1.92 9.32 7.22
N TYR A 96 2.49 9.99 6.20
CA TYR A 96 3.43 9.33 5.28
C TYR A 96 4.77 9.04 5.96
N THR A 97 5.25 9.89 6.87
CA THR A 97 6.46 9.59 7.65
C THR A 97 6.23 8.35 8.51
N LEU A 98 5.09 8.30 9.20
CA LEU A 98 4.70 7.13 9.98
C LEU A 98 4.59 5.87 9.09
N MET A 99 3.96 5.99 7.92
CA MET A 99 3.85 4.91 6.94
C MET A 99 5.22 4.38 6.51
N TYR A 100 6.15 5.24 6.11
CA TYR A 100 7.48 4.82 5.68
C TYR A 100 8.31 4.25 6.84
N VAL A 101 8.19 4.79 8.06
CA VAL A 101 8.85 4.25 9.25
C VAL A 101 8.32 2.87 9.59
N VAL A 102 7.00 2.68 9.60
CA VAL A 102 6.36 1.38 9.85
C VAL A 102 6.76 0.40 8.76
N CYS A 103 6.68 0.77 7.48
CA CYS A 103 7.10 -0.10 6.37
C CYS A 103 8.59 -0.44 6.46
N GLY A 104 9.45 0.51 6.78
CA GLY A 104 10.89 0.27 6.96
C GLY A 104 11.18 -0.70 8.11
N TYR A 105 10.50 -0.53 9.24
CA TYR A 105 10.59 -1.46 10.37
C TYR A 105 10.14 -2.88 9.98
N LEU A 106 9.02 -3.00 9.26
CA LEU A 106 8.51 -4.27 8.77
C LEU A 106 9.48 -4.92 7.77
N ILE A 107 10.05 -4.14 6.83
CA ILE A 107 11.09 -4.63 5.91
C ILE A 107 12.28 -5.18 6.70
N CYS A 108 12.78 -4.46 7.70
CA CYS A 108 13.89 -4.93 8.54
C CYS A 108 13.56 -6.25 9.25
N ILE A 109 12.35 -6.39 9.82
CA ILE A 109 11.90 -7.64 10.45
C ILE A 109 11.86 -8.78 9.43
N GLU A 110 11.26 -8.55 8.26
CA GLU A 110 11.11 -9.59 7.24
C GLU A 110 12.46 -10.00 6.66
N LEU A 111 13.39 -9.07 6.44
CA LEU A 111 14.75 -9.37 6.02
C LEU A 111 15.51 -10.18 7.09
N GLN A 112 15.37 -9.82 8.37
CA GLN A 112 15.98 -10.56 9.47
C GLN A 112 15.41 -11.98 9.59
N SER A 113 14.08 -12.11 9.49
CA SER A 113 13.38 -13.40 9.51
C SER A 113 13.82 -14.28 8.34
N SER A 114 13.86 -13.72 7.14
CA SER A 114 14.30 -14.39 5.92
C SER A 114 15.74 -14.83 5.99
N TYR A 115 16.64 -14.00 6.53
CA TYR A 115 18.04 -14.35 6.70
C TYR A 115 18.19 -15.59 7.58
N ARG A 116 17.51 -15.62 8.74
CA ARG A 116 17.52 -16.78 9.65
C ARG A 116 16.94 -18.03 8.98
N LEU A 117 15.85 -17.85 8.22
CA LEU A 117 15.20 -18.93 7.47
C LEU A 117 16.14 -19.54 6.41
N LEU A 118 16.83 -18.69 5.65
CA LEU A 118 17.76 -19.11 4.60
C LEU A 118 19.05 -19.72 5.18
N GLU A 119 19.54 -19.20 6.31
CA GLU A 119 20.73 -19.73 6.99
C GLU A 119 20.55 -21.20 7.40
N GLN A 120 19.36 -21.60 7.85
CA GLN A 120 19.04 -22.98 8.24
C GLN A 120 19.19 -24.00 7.11
N THR A 121 19.09 -23.59 5.85
CA THR A 121 19.17 -24.47 4.68
C THR A 121 20.32 -24.17 3.75
N SER A 122 21.36 -23.50 4.25
CA SER A 122 22.50 -23.08 3.41
C SER A 122 22.05 -22.32 2.16
N TRP A 123 21.10 -21.38 2.36
CA TRP A 123 20.53 -20.53 1.32
C TRP A 123 19.75 -21.29 0.23
N LEU A 124 18.82 -22.16 0.64
CA LEU A 124 18.05 -23.05 -0.25
C LEU A 124 18.96 -24.04 -0.99
N ASP A 125 19.97 -24.59 -0.31
CA ASP A 125 20.75 -25.68 -0.88
C ASP A 125 19.86 -26.92 -1.09
N PRO A 126 19.83 -27.50 -2.30
CA PRO A 126 18.93 -28.62 -2.59
C PRO A 126 19.12 -29.84 -1.68
N SER A 127 20.36 -30.10 -1.23
CA SER A 127 20.67 -31.23 -0.33
C SER A 127 20.10 -30.97 1.05
N SER A 128 20.28 -29.74 1.56
CA SER A 128 19.74 -29.32 2.86
C SER A 128 18.21 -29.35 2.87
N ILE A 129 17.56 -28.96 1.77
CA ILE A 129 16.11 -29.08 1.61
C ILE A 129 15.68 -30.55 1.69
N TYR A 130 16.32 -31.42 0.93
CA TYR A 130 16.00 -32.84 0.93
C TYR A 130 16.14 -33.47 2.33
N GLU A 131 17.20 -33.11 3.06
CA GLU A 131 17.41 -33.56 4.44
C GLU A 131 16.33 -33.06 5.41
N ALA A 132 15.85 -31.82 5.25
CA ALA A 132 14.78 -31.27 6.07
C ALA A 132 13.46 -32.06 5.93
N PHE A 133 13.18 -32.59 4.74
CA PHE A 133 12.01 -33.43 4.49
C PHE A 133 12.22 -34.90 4.88
N ARG A 134 13.45 -35.42 4.81
CA ARG A 134 13.76 -36.84 5.12
C ARG A 134 13.30 -37.28 6.52
N ASN A 135 13.23 -36.34 7.46
CA ASN A 135 12.85 -36.61 8.85
C ASN A 135 11.33 -36.50 9.11
N GLU A 136 10.53 -36.16 8.10
CA GLU A 136 9.08 -36.01 8.26
C GLU A 136 8.39 -37.38 8.08
N GLU A 137 7.65 -37.83 9.10
CA GLU A 137 7.06 -39.17 9.13
C GLU A 137 5.90 -39.37 8.14
N SER A 138 5.25 -38.28 7.71
CA SER A 138 4.00 -38.32 6.93
C SER A 138 4.04 -37.38 5.72
N LEU A 139 4.90 -37.68 4.76
CA LEU A 139 4.95 -36.93 3.50
C LEU A 139 4.03 -37.57 2.44
N PRO A 140 3.23 -36.78 1.71
CA PRO A 140 2.49 -37.29 0.55
C PRO A 140 3.43 -37.73 -0.57
N ASP A 141 3.13 -38.80 -1.30
CA ASP A 141 4.00 -39.33 -2.37
C ASP A 141 4.40 -38.30 -3.45
N TRP A 142 3.58 -37.26 -3.62
CA TRP A 142 3.77 -36.19 -4.60
C TRP A 142 4.61 -35.02 -4.09
N TRP A 143 5.08 -35.00 -2.84
CA TRP A 143 5.81 -33.86 -2.26
C TRP A 143 7.06 -33.48 -3.08
N HIS A 144 7.76 -34.47 -3.64
CA HIS A 144 8.93 -34.23 -4.51
C HIS A 144 8.56 -33.47 -5.79
N ALA A 145 7.36 -33.69 -6.33
CA ALA A 145 6.88 -32.97 -7.49
C ALA A 145 6.58 -31.51 -7.18
N GLU A 146 6.30 -31.18 -5.91
CA GLU A 146 6.03 -29.82 -5.44
C GLU A 146 7.29 -28.94 -5.43
N LEU A 147 8.48 -29.53 -5.36
CA LEU A 147 9.76 -28.83 -5.21
C LEU A 147 10.79 -29.19 -6.30
N ARG A 148 10.34 -29.69 -7.44
CA ARG A 148 11.19 -30.25 -8.50
C ARG A 148 12.32 -29.32 -8.94
N ASP A 149 12.01 -28.04 -9.16
CA ASP A 149 12.94 -27.04 -9.67
C ASP A 149 13.90 -26.48 -8.60
N LEU A 150 13.57 -26.67 -7.32
CA LEU A 150 14.42 -26.31 -6.18
C LEU A 150 15.32 -27.46 -5.73
N LEU A 151 15.04 -28.68 -6.17
CA LEU A 151 15.81 -29.89 -5.89
C LEU A 151 16.98 -30.08 -6.89
N PRO A 152 17.92 -31.01 -6.62
CA PRO A 152 19.05 -31.25 -7.51
C PRO A 152 18.57 -31.60 -8.93
N GLY A 153 19.04 -30.86 -9.94
CA GLY A 153 18.65 -31.06 -11.34
C GLY A 153 17.64 -30.04 -11.89
N GLY A 154 17.06 -29.18 -11.03
CA GLY A 154 16.24 -28.05 -11.46
C GLY A 154 17.03 -26.96 -12.19
N LEU A 155 16.32 -26.04 -12.87
CA LEU A 155 16.92 -24.97 -13.68
C LEU A 155 17.66 -23.90 -12.86
N GLY A 156 17.53 -23.90 -11.53
CA GLY A 156 18.17 -22.95 -10.62
C GLY A 156 17.70 -21.49 -10.74
N LEU A 157 17.02 -21.14 -11.84
CA LEU A 157 16.50 -19.80 -12.10
C LEU A 157 15.51 -19.35 -11.02
N LEU A 158 14.61 -20.23 -10.59
CA LEU A 158 13.62 -19.93 -9.54
C LEU A 158 14.30 -19.59 -8.20
N ARG A 159 15.36 -20.33 -7.84
CA ARG A 159 16.18 -20.05 -6.65
C ARG A 159 16.86 -18.68 -6.79
N PHE A 160 17.54 -18.42 -7.91
CA PHE A 160 18.20 -17.13 -8.13
C PHE A 160 17.21 -15.96 -8.08
N LEU A 161 16.08 -16.09 -8.78
CA LEU A 161 15.06 -15.07 -8.86
C LEU A 161 14.46 -14.78 -7.47
N SER A 162 14.07 -15.80 -6.72
CA SER A 162 13.54 -15.59 -5.36
C SER A 162 14.60 -14.99 -4.42
N LEU A 163 15.85 -15.42 -4.48
CA LEU A 163 16.94 -14.84 -3.68
C LEU A 163 17.26 -13.38 -4.03
N SER A 164 16.88 -12.92 -5.22
CA SER A 164 17.01 -11.51 -5.63
C SER A 164 15.87 -10.60 -5.15
N ALA A 165 14.72 -11.16 -4.75
CA ALA A 165 13.57 -10.42 -4.22
C ALA A 165 13.89 -9.41 -3.09
N PRO A 166 14.73 -9.70 -2.07
CA PRO A 166 15.05 -8.70 -1.03
C PRO A 166 15.79 -7.47 -1.59
N VAL A 167 16.58 -7.64 -2.65
CA VAL A 167 17.27 -6.51 -3.31
C VAL A 167 16.25 -5.62 -4.00
N PHE A 168 15.30 -6.20 -4.73
CA PHE A 168 14.22 -5.43 -5.36
C PHE A 168 13.34 -4.70 -4.35
N LEU A 169 13.06 -5.31 -3.19
CA LEU A 169 12.34 -4.65 -2.10
C LEU A 169 13.06 -3.41 -1.60
N LEU A 170 14.36 -3.52 -1.30
CA LEU A 170 15.17 -2.39 -0.82
C LEU A 170 15.28 -1.27 -1.85
N LEU A 171 15.45 -1.61 -3.13
CA LEU A 171 15.51 -0.63 -4.21
C LEU A 171 14.15 0.09 -4.40
N THR A 172 13.05 -0.66 -4.39
CA THR A 172 11.68 -0.11 -4.48
C THR A 172 11.41 0.84 -3.32
N TYR A 173 11.72 0.42 -2.10
CA TYR A 173 11.59 1.24 -0.89
C TYR A 173 12.38 2.55 -0.99
N GLY A 174 13.65 2.47 -1.40
CA GLY A 174 14.51 3.65 -1.59
C GLY A 174 13.97 4.65 -2.60
N ILE A 175 13.46 4.18 -3.75
CA ILE A 175 12.86 5.04 -4.78
C ILE A 175 11.58 5.70 -4.27
N CYS A 176 10.69 4.95 -3.62
CA CYS A 176 9.44 5.49 -3.07
C CYS A 176 9.70 6.57 -2.00
N ILE A 177 10.66 6.35 -1.09
CA ILE A 177 11.09 7.38 -0.12
C ILE A 177 11.61 8.62 -0.85
N ALA A 178 12.54 8.45 -1.78
CA ALA A 178 13.14 9.58 -2.47
C ALA A 178 12.09 10.36 -3.26
N SER A 179 11.11 9.68 -3.85
CA SER A 179 10.02 10.31 -4.60
C SER A 179 9.13 11.13 -3.66
N THR A 180 8.75 10.54 -2.52
CA THR A 180 8.00 11.24 -1.48
C THR A 180 8.77 12.45 -0.94
N ALA A 181 10.07 12.30 -0.67
CA ALA A 181 10.93 13.39 -0.21
C ALA A 181 10.95 14.56 -1.20
N ARG A 182 10.94 14.31 -2.52
CA ARG A 182 10.83 15.37 -3.53
C ARG A 182 9.49 16.10 -3.47
N HIS A 183 8.38 15.38 -3.26
CA HIS A 183 7.07 16.01 -3.05
C HIS A 183 7.05 16.86 -1.78
N VAL A 184 7.58 16.33 -0.68
CA VAL A 184 7.64 17.02 0.61
C VAL A 184 8.52 18.28 0.53
N GLN A 185 9.70 18.18 -0.09
CA GLN A 185 10.57 19.34 -0.34
C GLN A 185 9.86 20.39 -1.20
N ARG A 186 9.11 19.99 -2.22
CA ARG A 186 8.40 20.94 -3.06
C ARG A 186 7.23 21.62 -2.33
N MET A 187 6.52 20.90 -1.45
CA MET A 187 5.51 21.50 -0.57
C MET A 187 6.14 22.57 0.34
N TRP A 188 7.31 22.26 0.89
CA TRP A 188 8.08 23.16 1.74
C TRP A 188 8.49 24.44 1.01
N GLU A 189 9.09 24.31 -0.18
CA GLU A 189 9.49 25.47 -1.00
C GLU A 189 8.32 26.38 -1.38
N LYS A 190 7.13 25.81 -1.53
CA LYS A 190 5.89 26.55 -1.86
C LYS A 190 5.20 27.15 -0.62
N GLY A 191 5.86 27.13 0.54
CA GLY A 191 5.40 27.75 1.78
C GLY A 191 4.03 27.26 2.22
N GLY A 192 3.76 25.95 2.08
CA GLY A 192 2.45 25.39 2.35
C GLY A 192 2.48 24.09 3.13
N VAL A 193 1.57 23.98 4.10
CA VAL A 193 1.15 22.72 4.72
C VAL A 193 0.37 21.87 3.70
N LEU A 194 0.08 20.60 4.00
CA LEU A 194 -0.63 19.70 3.09
C LEU A 194 -1.98 20.26 2.59
N ARG A 195 -2.73 20.96 3.45
CA ARG A 195 -4.00 21.60 3.06
C ARG A 195 -3.86 22.58 1.90
N GLY A 196 -2.68 23.20 1.77
CA GLY A 196 -2.36 24.08 0.65
C GLY A 196 -1.96 23.36 -0.63
N ASN A 197 -1.76 22.04 -0.59
CA ASN A 197 -1.23 21.25 -1.71
C ASN A 197 -1.93 19.87 -1.82
N PRO A 198 -3.27 19.78 -1.94
CA PRO A 198 -4.00 18.51 -1.98
C PRO A 198 -3.57 17.60 -3.14
N GLY A 199 -3.12 18.21 -4.25
CA GLY A 199 -2.49 17.54 -5.37
C GLY A 199 -1.30 16.66 -4.95
N MET A 200 -0.39 17.22 -4.16
CA MET A 200 0.83 16.54 -3.72
C MET A 200 0.54 15.46 -2.68
N ASP A 201 -0.41 15.70 -1.76
CA ASP A 201 -0.83 14.70 -0.77
C ASP A 201 -1.32 13.41 -1.44
N SER A 202 -2.20 13.55 -2.42
CA SER A 202 -2.76 12.39 -3.12
C SER A 202 -1.72 11.71 -4.03
N SER A 203 -0.78 12.46 -4.63
CA SER A 203 0.35 11.88 -5.35
C SER A 203 1.26 11.04 -4.45
N ILE A 204 1.53 11.48 -3.21
CA ILE A 204 2.37 10.72 -2.26
C ILE A 204 1.75 9.34 -1.96
N MET A 205 0.43 9.29 -1.77
CA MET A 205 -0.29 8.02 -1.54
C MET A 205 -0.14 7.05 -2.72
N ILE A 206 -0.24 7.57 -3.94
CA ILE A 206 -0.09 6.78 -5.18
C ILE A 206 1.35 6.29 -5.34
N VAL A 207 2.32 7.17 -5.11
CA VAL A 207 3.76 6.87 -5.22
C VAL A 207 4.24 5.80 -4.24
N ALA A 208 3.55 5.63 -3.11
CA ALA A 208 3.85 4.59 -2.13
C ALA A 208 3.31 3.20 -2.52
N LEU A 209 2.45 3.08 -3.54
CA LEU A 209 1.85 1.82 -4.00
C LEU A 209 2.90 0.72 -4.28
N PRO A 210 3.95 0.96 -5.09
CA PRO A 210 4.89 -0.10 -5.45
C PRO A 210 5.63 -0.65 -4.23
N MET A 211 5.91 0.19 -3.23
CA MET A 211 6.54 -0.25 -1.98
C MET A 211 5.64 -1.23 -1.21
N ILE A 212 4.36 -0.91 -1.04
CA ILE A 212 3.42 -1.77 -0.30
C ILE A 212 3.24 -3.10 -1.04
N SER A 213 3.02 -3.05 -2.36
CA SER A 213 2.89 -4.25 -3.18
C SER A 213 4.16 -5.11 -3.17
N CYS A 214 5.35 -4.50 -3.26
CA CYS A 214 6.63 -5.21 -3.19
C CYS A 214 6.86 -5.85 -1.82
N LEU A 215 6.50 -5.17 -0.73
CA LEU A 215 6.58 -5.72 0.62
C LEU A 215 5.67 -6.95 0.75
N MET A 216 4.45 -6.90 0.23
CA MET A 216 3.51 -8.03 0.25
C MET A 216 4.00 -9.19 -0.62
N ALA A 217 4.49 -8.90 -1.82
CA ALA A 217 5.09 -9.90 -2.69
C ALA A 217 6.31 -10.57 -2.03
N TYR A 218 7.21 -9.79 -1.41
CA TYR A 218 8.37 -10.36 -0.73
C TYR A 218 7.96 -11.23 0.46
N ARG A 219 6.98 -10.82 1.26
CA ARG A 219 6.44 -11.68 2.32
C ARG A 219 5.90 -12.98 1.74
N SER A 220 5.21 -12.94 0.62
CA SER A 220 4.74 -14.14 -0.08
C SER A 220 5.90 -15.04 -0.55
N VAL A 221 7.01 -14.48 -1.02
CA VAL A 221 8.26 -15.24 -1.28
C VAL A 221 8.75 -15.94 -0.01
N THR A 222 8.78 -15.25 1.14
CA THR A 222 9.22 -15.88 2.40
C THR A 222 8.29 -17.01 2.85
N ARG A 223 6.98 -16.91 2.61
CA ARG A 223 6.02 -17.99 2.93
C ARG A 223 6.28 -19.21 2.06
N MET A 224 6.53 -19.02 0.78
CA MET A 224 6.90 -20.12 -0.11
C MET A 224 8.25 -20.72 0.30
N TRP A 225 9.23 -19.93 0.71
CA TRP A 225 10.47 -20.47 1.28
C TRP A 225 10.21 -21.33 2.54
N MET A 226 9.33 -20.91 3.44
CA MET A 226 8.96 -21.70 4.62
C MET A 226 8.39 -23.07 4.22
N VAL A 227 7.55 -23.12 3.18
CA VAL A 227 7.03 -24.38 2.61
C VAL A 227 8.16 -25.21 2.04
N CYS A 228 9.00 -24.62 1.18
CA CYS A 228 10.07 -25.31 0.45
C CYS A 228 11.14 -25.90 1.36
N ILE A 229 11.33 -25.37 2.57
CA ILE A 229 12.32 -25.88 3.52
C ILE A 229 11.71 -26.64 4.69
N ASN A 230 10.40 -26.89 4.66
CA ASN A 230 9.65 -27.48 5.77
C ASN A 230 9.88 -26.74 7.10
N SER A 231 9.93 -25.40 7.07
CA SER A 231 10.22 -24.60 8.25
C SER A 231 9.08 -24.63 9.25
N LYS A 232 9.43 -24.88 10.51
CA LYS A 232 8.51 -24.82 11.67
C LYS A 232 8.53 -23.45 12.35
N VAL A 233 9.27 -22.50 11.79
CA VAL A 233 9.47 -21.17 12.34
C VAL A 233 8.15 -20.39 12.34
N GLY A 234 7.90 -19.67 13.43
CA GLY A 234 6.76 -18.76 13.54
C GLY A 234 5.43 -19.39 13.87
N SER A 235 5.42 -20.27 14.87
CA SER A 235 4.22 -20.99 15.34
C SER A 235 3.63 -21.98 14.34
N LEU A 236 4.27 -22.20 13.18
CA LEU A 236 3.88 -23.24 12.23
C LEU A 236 4.03 -24.66 12.80
N ASP A 237 4.80 -24.83 13.88
CA ASP A 237 4.88 -26.09 14.62
C ASP A 237 3.60 -26.44 15.42
N TYR A 238 2.67 -25.49 15.57
CA TYR A 238 1.37 -25.72 16.20
C TYR A 238 0.23 -25.89 15.19
N VAL A 239 0.53 -25.80 13.89
CA VAL A 239 -0.47 -25.99 12.84
C VAL A 239 -0.78 -27.49 12.73
N GLU A 240 -2.03 -27.82 12.97
CA GLU A 240 -2.58 -29.17 12.92
C GLU A 240 -3.55 -29.30 11.75
N ASP A 241 -3.60 -30.47 11.11
CA ASP A 241 -4.63 -30.81 10.13
C ASP A 241 -5.98 -31.11 10.81
N PHE A 242 -7.00 -31.48 10.03
CA PHE A 242 -8.32 -31.84 10.52
C PHE A 242 -8.32 -33.07 11.45
N GLU A 243 -7.25 -33.86 11.47
CA GLU A 243 -7.08 -35.01 12.37
C GLU A 243 -6.25 -34.66 13.61
N GLY A 244 -5.85 -33.39 13.79
CA GLY A 244 -5.00 -32.96 14.89
C GLY A 244 -3.52 -33.28 14.70
N LYS A 245 -3.09 -33.65 13.48
CA LYS A 245 -1.69 -34.04 13.20
C LYS A 245 -0.91 -32.86 12.64
N LYS A 246 0.33 -32.70 13.10
CA LYS A 246 1.24 -31.61 12.71
C LYS A 246 1.99 -31.89 11.41
N THR A 247 1.25 -32.03 10.32
CA THR A 247 1.80 -32.44 9.03
C THR A 247 2.38 -31.26 8.23
N TRP A 248 3.32 -31.54 7.33
CA TRP A 248 3.77 -30.56 6.32
C TRP A 248 2.62 -30.03 5.47
N LEU A 249 1.63 -30.86 5.15
CA LEU A 249 0.46 -30.47 4.36
C LEU A 249 -0.37 -29.38 5.06
N ALA A 250 -0.57 -29.50 6.38
CA ALA A 250 -1.25 -28.46 7.16
C ALA A 250 -0.48 -27.13 7.09
N ARG A 251 0.85 -27.17 7.22
CA ARG A 251 1.71 -25.98 7.08
C ARG A 251 1.65 -25.38 5.68
N LEU A 252 1.65 -26.21 4.62
CA LEU A 252 1.50 -25.78 3.24
C LEU A 252 0.21 -24.97 3.05
N VAL A 253 -0.93 -25.51 3.49
CA VAL A 253 -2.24 -24.85 3.37
C VAL A 253 -2.27 -23.50 4.10
N VAL A 254 -1.75 -23.45 5.34
CA VAL A 254 -1.68 -22.19 6.09
C VAL A 254 -0.76 -21.18 5.39
N CYS A 255 0.41 -21.60 4.91
CA CYS A 255 1.32 -20.72 4.17
C CYS A 255 0.71 -20.20 2.86
N GLN A 256 -0.07 -21.01 2.15
CA GLN A 256 -0.83 -20.59 0.96
C GLN A 256 -1.93 -19.57 1.32
N ASN A 257 -2.67 -19.78 2.42
CA ASN A 257 -3.66 -18.81 2.90
C ASN A 257 -2.98 -17.48 3.27
N MET A 258 -1.81 -17.53 3.91
CA MET A 258 -1.02 -16.34 4.23
C MET A 258 -0.50 -15.63 2.96
N TYR A 259 -0.08 -16.40 1.96
CA TYR A 259 0.35 -15.91 0.65
C TYR A 259 -0.79 -15.15 -0.05
N GLU A 260 -1.98 -15.74 -0.14
CA GLU A 260 -3.18 -15.10 -0.69
C GLU A 260 -3.51 -13.81 0.07
N THR A 261 -3.49 -13.86 1.39
CA THR A 261 -3.82 -12.71 2.25
C THR A 261 -2.88 -11.52 2.01
N ASN A 262 -1.59 -11.75 1.78
CA ASN A 262 -0.65 -10.66 1.48
C ASN A 262 -1.06 -9.93 0.18
N PHE A 263 -1.45 -10.66 -0.87
CA PHE A 263 -1.86 -10.04 -2.13
C PHE A 263 -3.19 -9.30 -2.00
N LEU A 264 -4.14 -9.82 -1.24
CA LEU A 264 -5.38 -9.11 -0.95
C LEU A 264 -5.14 -7.79 -0.21
N LEU A 265 -4.14 -7.72 0.67
CA LEU A 265 -3.74 -6.47 1.32
C LEU A 265 -3.09 -5.49 0.33
N ALA A 266 -2.30 -6.00 -0.62
CA ALA A 266 -1.78 -5.17 -1.71
C ALA A 266 -2.92 -4.60 -2.58
N ASP A 267 -3.91 -5.42 -2.92
CA ASP A 267 -5.09 -5.01 -3.71
C ASP A 267 -5.92 -3.93 -2.99
N VAL A 268 -6.07 -4.03 -1.66
CA VAL A 268 -6.71 -2.97 -0.86
C VAL A 268 -5.96 -1.64 -1.03
N TYR A 269 -4.64 -1.66 -0.89
CA TYR A 269 -3.84 -0.44 -1.05
C TYR A 269 -3.89 0.09 -2.50
N GLU A 270 -3.86 -0.80 -3.50
CA GLU A 270 -4.03 -0.43 -4.91
C GLU A 270 -5.36 0.26 -5.17
N SER A 271 -6.47 -0.34 -4.69
CA SER A 271 -7.80 0.24 -4.83
C SER A 271 -7.90 1.62 -4.15
N TRP A 272 -7.18 1.82 -3.05
CA TRP A 272 -7.11 3.10 -2.36
C TRP A 272 -6.27 4.13 -3.13
N ALA A 273 -5.12 3.74 -3.69
CA ALA A 273 -4.32 4.59 -4.57
C ALA A 273 -5.11 5.01 -5.83
N LEU A 274 -5.91 4.10 -6.41
CA LEU A 274 -6.80 4.41 -7.54
C LEU A 274 -7.91 5.42 -7.17
N LEU A 275 -8.43 5.35 -5.94
CA LEU A 275 -9.35 6.37 -5.44
C LEU A 275 -8.70 7.75 -5.40
N HIS A 276 -7.45 7.85 -4.93
CA HIS A 276 -6.69 9.11 -4.97
C HIS A 276 -6.42 9.60 -6.37
N PHE A 277 -6.08 8.71 -7.30
CA PHE A 277 -5.88 9.04 -8.69
C PHE A 277 -7.16 9.66 -9.31
N ALA A 278 -8.32 9.03 -9.08
CA ALA A 278 -9.58 9.52 -9.62
C ALA A 278 -10.03 10.83 -8.97
N ASP A 279 -9.87 10.98 -7.66
CA ASP A 279 -10.17 12.24 -6.97
C ASP A 279 -9.30 13.39 -7.52
N LEU A 280 -8.02 13.13 -7.84
CA LEU A 280 -7.16 14.12 -8.50
C LEU A 280 -7.65 14.48 -9.91
N ALA A 281 -7.95 13.48 -10.74
CA ALA A 281 -8.44 13.71 -12.10
C ALA A 281 -9.74 14.54 -12.09
N LEU A 282 -10.68 14.21 -11.19
CA LEU A 282 -11.94 14.93 -11.03
C LEU A 282 -11.77 16.36 -10.52
N GLN A 283 -10.82 16.60 -9.60
CA GLN A 283 -10.48 17.96 -9.16
C GLN A 283 -9.92 18.81 -10.30
N ILE A 284 -9.05 18.24 -11.15
CA ILE A 284 -8.48 18.95 -12.30
C ILE A 284 -9.55 19.28 -13.32
N ILE A 285 -10.44 18.34 -13.64
CA ILE A 285 -11.58 18.57 -14.53
C ILE A 285 -12.47 19.71 -13.97
N SER A 286 -12.79 19.66 -12.68
CA SER A 286 -13.62 20.68 -12.03
C SER A 286 -12.96 22.07 -12.07
N ALA A 287 -11.64 22.14 -11.86
CA ALA A 287 -10.90 23.39 -11.92
C ALA A 287 -10.81 23.92 -13.36
N SER A 288 -10.60 23.05 -14.35
CA SER A 288 -10.57 23.40 -15.78
C SER A 288 -11.93 23.94 -16.26
N GLN A 289 -13.02 23.28 -15.89
CA GLN A 289 -14.39 23.73 -16.19
C GLN A 289 -14.67 25.12 -15.62
N LYS A 290 -14.30 25.38 -14.35
CA LYS A 290 -14.45 26.70 -13.73
C LYS A 290 -13.66 27.79 -14.48
N GLN A 291 -12.51 27.46 -15.05
CA GLN A 291 -11.73 28.40 -15.85
C GLN A 291 -12.40 28.68 -17.20
N MET A 292 -12.95 27.65 -17.85
CA MET A 292 -13.68 27.79 -19.11
C MET A 292 -15.00 28.57 -18.94
N ALA A 293 -15.73 28.34 -17.85
CA ALA A 293 -16.98 29.04 -17.53
C ALA A 293 -16.78 30.55 -17.42
N LYS A 294 -15.66 31.00 -16.84
CA LYS A 294 -15.30 32.43 -16.78
C LYS A 294 -15.10 33.06 -18.16
N THR A 295 -14.70 32.26 -19.15
CA THR A 295 -14.48 32.72 -20.53
C THR A 295 -15.77 32.70 -21.34
N HIS A 296 -16.67 31.75 -21.08
CA HIS A 296 -17.91 31.54 -21.85
C HIS A 296 -19.16 31.51 -20.96
N HIS A 297 -19.73 32.70 -20.73
CA HIS A 297 -20.81 32.93 -19.77
C HIS A 297 -22.16 32.22 -20.06
N SER A 298 -22.34 31.59 -21.24
CA SER A 298 -23.63 31.04 -21.69
C SER A 298 -23.75 29.51 -21.72
N LEU A 299 -22.68 28.75 -21.42
CA LEU A 299 -22.67 27.28 -21.46
C LEU A 299 -22.58 26.62 -20.06
N ASP A 300 -22.73 27.41 -19.00
CA ASP A 300 -22.30 27.06 -17.66
C ASP A 300 -23.21 26.03 -16.96
N ASP A 301 -24.54 26.17 -17.09
CA ASP A 301 -25.48 25.35 -16.32
C ASP A 301 -25.49 23.87 -16.74
N MET A 302 -25.49 23.60 -18.05
CA MET A 302 -25.55 22.23 -18.57
C MET A 302 -24.23 21.48 -18.33
N THR A 303 -23.10 22.15 -18.56
CA THR A 303 -21.76 21.56 -18.36
C THR A 303 -21.51 21.27 -16.88
N THR A 304 -21.96 22.15 -15.98
CA THR A 304 -21.86 21.95 -14.54
C THR A 304 -22.71 20.77 -14.04
N SER A 305 -23.93 20.61 -14.55
CA SER A 305 -24.80 19.47 -14.17
C SER A 305 -24.22 18.13 -14.64
N LEU A 306 -23.73 18.08 -15.88
CA LEU A 306 -23.09 16.89 -16.43
C LEU A 306 -21.81 16.54 -15.65
N GLY A 307 -20.99 17.54 -15.33
CA GLY A 307 -19.76 17.37 -14.54
C GLY A 307 -20.03 16.77 -13.15
N LYS A 308 -21.04 17.28 -12.43
CA LYS A 308 -21.44 16.71 -11.12
C LYS A 308 -21.93 15.27 -11.20
N SER A 309 -22.67 14.94 -12.26
CA SER A 309 -23.20 13.59 -12.47
C SER A 309 -22.08 12.60 -12.78
N LEU A 310 -21.15 12.97 -13.69
CA LEU A 310 -19.98 12.17 -14.02
C LEU A 310 -19.06 11.99 -12.81
N HIS A 311 -18.82 13.06 -12.05
CA HIS A 311 -18.05 13.00 -10.80
C HIS A 311 -18.63 11.97 -9.82
N THR A 312 -19.94 12.02 -9.59
CA THR A 312 -20.62 11.10 -8.66
C THR A 312 -20.55 9.65 -9.14
N LEU A 313 -20.82 9.42 -10.43
CA LEU A 313 -20.82 8.08 -11.02
C LEU A 313 -19.42 7.44 -10.98
N THR A 314 -18.38 8.19 -11.38
CA THR A 314 -17.00 7.69 -11.37
C THR A 314 -16.56 7.36 -9.96
N LYS A 315 -16.88 8.23 -8.99
CA LYS A 315 -16.52 8.02 -7.60
C LYS A 315 -17.22 6.80 -6.99
N GLN A 316 -18.50 6.59 -7.30
CA GLN A 316 -19.26 5.43 -6.85
C GLN A 316 -18.64 4.11 -7.32
N GLY A 317 -18.26 4.00 -8.59
CA GLY A 317 -17.62 2.78 -9.11
C GLY A 317 -16.34 2.42 -8.37
N ILE A 318 -15.50 3.42 -8.08
CA ILE A 318 -14.22 3.21 -7.38
C ILE A 318 -14.44 2.92 -5.89
N TYR A 319 -15.42 3.57 -5.25
CA TYR A 319 -15.78 3.25 -3.87
C TYR A 319 -16.31 1.82 -3.72
N LEU A 320 -17.13 1.37 -4.67
CA LEU A 320 -17.58 -0.02 -4.70
C LEU A 320 -16.37 -0.94 -4.82
N PHE A 321 -15.46 -0.71 -5.77
CA PHE A 321 -14.24 -1.51 -5.93
C PHE A 321 -13.39 -1.56 -4.65
N ASN A 322 -13.05 -0.42 -4.06
CA ASN A 322 -12.31 -0.38 -2.79
C ASN A 322 -13.05 -1.12 -1.66
N GLY A 323 -14.37 -0.91 -1.54
CA GLY A 323 -15.20 -1.63 -0.58
C GLY A 323 -15.13 -3.16 -0.75
N THR A 324 -15.16 -3.65 -1.99
CA THR A 324 -15.04 -5.09 -2.28
C THR A 324 -13.67 -5.64 -1.86
N CYS A 325 -12.58 -4.95 -2.19
CA CYS A 325 -11.22 -5.33 -1.80
C CYS A 325 -11.08 -5.36 -0.27
N MET A 326 -11.59 -4.33 0.42
CA MET A 326 -11.55 -4.28 1.89
C MET A 326 -12.33 -5.41 2.54
N MET A 327 -13.53 -5.73 2.05
CA MET A 327 -14.33 -6.84 2.57
C MET A 327 -13.63 -8.18 2.35
N GLN A 328 -13.08 -8.42 1.16
CA GLN A 328 -12.36 -9.64 0.83
C GLN A 328 -11.10 -9.81 1.69
N ALA A 329 -10.26 -8.78 1.79
CA ALA A 329 -9.08 -8.80 2.62
C ALA A 329 -9.42 -9.01 4.10
N THR A 330 -10.47 -8.34 4.61
CA THR A 330 -10.92 -8.51 6.00
C THR A 330 -11.36 -9.94 6.28
N TYR A 331 -12.14 -10.55 5.37
CA TYR A 331 -12.56 -11.94 5.50
C TYR A 331 -11.35 -12.88 5.58
N HIS A 332 -10.42 -12.79 4.62
CA HIS A 332 -9.22 -13.64 4.60
C HIS A 332 -8.29 -13.41 5.80
N LEU A 333 -8.16 -12.16 6.24
CA LEU A 333 -7.35 -11.82 7.40
C LEU A 333 -7.92 -12.47 8.66
N VAL A 334 -9.24 -12.39 8.87
CA VAL A 334 -9.91 -12.98 10.03
C VAL A 334 -9.80 -14.50 9.99
N THR A 335 -10.12 -15.14 8.86
CA THR A 335 -10.07 -16.61 8.77
C THR A 335 -8.65 -17.14 8.95
N THR A 336 -7.67 -16.54 8.27
CA THR A 336 -6.26 -16.95 8.39
C THR A 336 -5.70 -16.67 9.78
N SER A 337 -6.10 -15.59 10.44
CA SER A 337 -5.67 -15.30 11.82
C SER A 337 -6.24 -16.30 12.82
N VAL A 338 -7.53 -16.64 12.70
CA VAL A 338 -8.15 -17.65 13.58
C VAL A 338 -7.46 -19.00 13.40
N GLU A 339 -7.23 -19.41 12.15
CA GLU A 339 -6.52 -20.66 11.84
C GLU A 339 -5.08 -20.66 12.40
N ALA A 340 -4.33 -19.57 12.20
CA ALA A 340 -2.93 -19.50 12.60
C ALA A 340 -2.71 -19.35 14.12
N TYR A 341 -3.60 -18.66 14.84
CA TYR A 341 -3.38 -18.32 16.26
C TYR A 341 -4.17 -19.15 17.26
N LEU A 342 -5.40 -19.52 16.92
CA LEU A 342 -6.31 -20.19 17.86
C LEU A 342 -6.31 -21.71 17.69
N GLY A 343 -5.48 -22.25 16.78
CA GLY A 343 -5.45 -23.63 16.32
C GLY A 343 -5.74 -24.73 17.36
N GLY A 344 -6.13 -25.91 16.86
CA GLY A 344 -6.49 -27.07 17.68
C GLY A 344 -8.01 -27.20 17.89
N ALA A 345 -8.41 -27.87 18.96
CA ALA A 345 -9.80 -28.30 19.15
C ALA A 345 -10.84 -27.15 19.23
N LEU A 346 -10.42 -25.96 19.64
CA LEU A 346 -11.31 -24.79 19.76
C LEU A 346 -11.70 -24.18 18.40
N THR A 347 -10.86 -24.35 17.37
CA THR A 347 -11.13 -23.79 16.03
C THR A 347 -11.76 -24.78 15.07
N LEU A 348 -11.78 -26.09 15.37
CA LEU A 348 -12.39 -27.11 14.52
C LEU A 348 -13.78 -26.74 13.96
N PRO A 349 -14.78 -26.35 14.79
CA PRO A 349 -16.10 -26.02 14.26
C PRO A 349 -16.10 -24.72 13.43
N PHE A 350 -15.20 -23.78 13.72
CA PHE A 350 -15.03 -22.59 12.89
C PHE A 350 -14.37 -22.94 11.55
N ASN A 351 -13.32 -23.76 11.56
CA ASN A 351 -12.60 -24.21 10.37
C ASN A 351 -13.51 -25.04 9.45
N GLU A 352 -14.36 -25.90 10.00
CA GLU A 352 -15.35 -26.65 9.23
C GLU A 352 -16.37 -25.72 8.55
N MET A 353 -16.88 -24.73 9.29
CA MET A 353 -17.78 -23.70 8.74
C MET A 353 -17.11 -22.88 7.63
N VAL A 354 -15.88 -22.42 7.86
CA VAL A 354 -15.09 -21.66 6.89
C VAL A 354 -14.80 -22.52 5.67
N TYR A 355 -14.40 -23.78 5.84
CA TYR A 355 -14.11 -24.72 4.75
C TYR A 355 -15.33 -24.92 3.84
N HIS A 356 -16.51 -25.20 4.42
CA HIS A 356 -17.75 -25.34 3.66
C HIS A 356 -18.20 -24.06 2.96
N SER A 357 -17.85 -22.90 3.51
CA SER A 357 -18.21 -21.59 2.96
C SER A 357 -17.16 -21.04 2.00
N ARG A 358 -15.90 -21.52 2.06
CA ARG A 358 -14.74 -20.92 1.38
C ARG A 358 -14.95 -20.82 -0.12
N ALA A 359 -15.37 -21.90 -0.77
CA ALA A 359 -15.60 -21.90 -2.21
C ALA A 359 -16.71 -20.90 -2.60
N LYS A 360 -17.82 -20.85 -1.84
CA LYS A 360 -18.94 -19.93 -2.10
C LYS A 360 -18.54 -18.48 -1.91
N VAL A 361 -17.86 -18.18 -0.81
CA VAL A 361 -17.36 -16.84 -0.49
C VAL A 361 -16.30 -16.39 -1.49
N HIS A 362 -15.42 -17.30 -1.91
CA HIS A 362 -14.43 -17.05 -2.95
C HIS A 362 -15.10 -16.65 -4.28
N PHE A 363 -16.06 -17.44 -4.78
CA PHE A 363 -16.78 -17.08 -6.01
C PHE A 363 -17.60 -15.80 -5.88
N LEU A 364 -18.17 -15.55 -4.69
CA LEU A 364 -18.87 -14.29 -4.41
C LEU A 364 -17.93 -13.09 -4.53
N PHE A 365 -16.76 -13.13 -3.87
CA PHE A 365 -15.79 -12.04 -3.95
C PHE A 365 -15.18 -11.90 -5.34
N LEU A 366 -14.88 -13.01 -6.02
CA LEU A 366 -14.39 -12.99 -7.40
C LEU A 366 -15.40 -12.28 -8.33
N GLY A 367 -16.68 -12.64 -8.25
CA GLY A 367 -17.73 -11.99 -9.05
C GLY A 367 -17.93 -10.52 -8.69
N MET A 368 -17.98 -10.21 -7.40
CA MET A 368 -18.16 -8.84 -6.90
C MET A 368 -16.97 -7.94 -7.30
N GLY A 369 -15.74 -8.40 -7.10
CA GLY A 369 -14.50 -7.71 -7.47
C GLY A 369 -14.37 -7.55 -8.99
N SER A 370 -14.77 -8.54 -9.79
CA SER A 370 -14.77 -8.45 -11.26
C SER A 370 -15.74 -7.39 -11.76
N ILE A 371 -16.97 -7.35 -11.23
CA ILE A 371 -17.98 -6.35 -11.61
C ILE A 371 -17.55 -4.96 -11.16
N ALA A 372 -17.09 -4.82 -9.92
CA ALA A 372 -16.69 -3.53 -9.36
C ALA A 372 -15.45 -2.96 -10.06
N SER A 373 -14.43 -3.78 -10.32
CA SER A 373 -13.24 -3.36 -11.07
C SER A 373 -13.57 -2.98 -12.52
N THR A 374 -14.41 -3.75 -13.20
CA THR A 374 -14.86 -3.43 -14.57
C THR A 374 -15.62 -2.09 -14.60
N ALA A 375 -16.53 -1.88 -13.65
CA ALA A 375 -17.27 -0.62 -13.53
C ALA A 375 -16.35 0.57 -13.22
N ALA A 376 -15.39 0.40 -12.29
CA ALA A 376 -14.42 1.43 -11.95
C ALA A 376 -13.52 1.79 -13.16
N ILE A 377 -13.00 0.78 -13.87
CA ILE A 377 -12.16 0.99 -15.06
C ILE A 377 -12.97 1.67 -16.16
N SER A 378 -14.19 1.18 -16.44
CA SER A 378 -15.07 1.76 -17.44
C SER A 378 -15.31 3.24 -17.16
N ASN A 379 -15.64 3.58 -15.90
CA ASN A 379 -15.88 4.97 -15.51
C ASN A 379 -14.64 5.85 -15.67
N VAL A 380 -13.45 5.35 -15.29
CA VAL A 380 -12.19 6.12 -15.45
C VAL A 380 -11.86 6.34 -16.92
N VAL A 381 -11.98 5.31 -17.77
CA VAL A 381 -11.75 5.42 -19.21
C VAL A 381 -12.75 6.38 -19.85
N THR A 382 -14.02 6.32 -19.46
CA THR A 382 -15.03 7.28 -19.95
C THR A 382 -14.68 8.71 -19.57
N VAL A 383 -14.22 8.95 -18.34
CA VAL A 383 -13.77 10.28 -17.89
C VAL A 383 -12.56 10.75 -18.71
N GLU A 384 -11.57 9.88 -18.92
CA GLU A 384 -10.38 10.21 -19.71
C GLU A 384 -10.74 10.58 -21.16
N LEU A 385 -11.57 9.78 -21.83
CA LEU A 385 -11.99 10.03 -23.20
C LEU A 385 -12.87 11.28 -23.34
N THR A 386 -13.75 11.53 -22.36
CA THR A 386 -14.67 12.67 -22.39
C THR A 386 -13.95 13.99 -22.09
N PHE A 387 -12.94 13.96 -21.22
CA PHE A 387 -12.24 15.15 -20.74
C PHE A 387 -10.77 15.19 -21.16
N ALA A 388 -10.41 14.54 -22.26
CA ALA A 388 -9.03 14.45 -22.76
C ALA A 388 -8.36 15.83 -22.89
N GLU A 389 -9.08 16.83 -23.43
CA GLU A 389 -8.58 18.20 -23.55
C GLU A 389 -8.40 18.88 -22.19
N SER A 390 -9.32 18.68 -21.25
CA SER A 390 -9.22 19.24 -19.90
C SER A 390 -8.09 18.61 -19.07
N LEU A 391 -7.74 17.35 -19.38
CA LEU A 391 -6.68 16.60 -18.73
C LEU A 391 -5.32 16.72 -19.44
N LYS A 392 -5.21 17.47 -20.53
CA LYS A 392 -3.96 17.56 -21.31
C LYS A 392 -2.75 18.01 -20.48
N CYS A 393 -2.94 18.90 -19.50
CA CYS A 393 -1.88 19.33 -18.58
C CYS A 393 -1.56 18.33 -17.47
N PHE A 394 -2.45 17.37 -17.21
CA PHE A 394 -2.27 16.32 -16.21
C PHE A 394 -1.47 15.13 -16.76
N GLU A 395 -1.42 14.95 -18.08
CA GLU A 395 -0.82 13.79 -18.74
C GLU A 395 -1.35 12.46 -18.17
N PRO A 396 -2.68 12.23 -18.24
CA PRO A 396 -3.35 11.13 -17.54
C PRO A 396 -2.80 9.76 -17.95
N HIS A 397 -2.40 9.58 -19.22
CA HIS A 397 -1.96 8.29 -19.73
C HIS A 397 -0.80 7.68 -18.92
N LEU A 398 0.29 8.42 -18.71
CA LEU A 398 1.46 7.90 -18.00
C LEU A 398 1.13 7.63 -16.52
N LYS A 399 0.37 8.53 -15.89
CA LYS A 399 -0.05 8.41 -14.49
C LYS A 399 -1.03 7.26 -14.27
N PHE A 400 -1.98 7.09 -15.18
CA PHE A 400 -2.96 6.00 -15.17
C PHE A 400 -2.28 4.64 -15.32
N TRP A 401 -1.42 4.49 -16.33
CA TRP A 401 -0.65 3.26 -16.50
C TRP A 401 0.25 3.01 -15.28
N SER A 402 0.89 4.04 -14.71
CA SER A 402 1.68 3.87 -13.51
C SER A 402 0.87 3.29 -12.34
N ALA A 403 -0.39 3.71 -12.17
CA ALA A 403 -1.26 3.23 -11.09
C ALA A 403 -1.90 1.86 -11.36
N LYS A 404 -2.07 1.45 -12.63
CA LYS A 404 -2.79 0.24 -13.04
C LYS A 404 -1.90 -0.91 -13.53
N ILE A 405 -0.64 -0.62 -13.82
CA ILE A 405 0.27 -1.59 -14.42
C ILE A 405 0.46 -2.82 -13.54
N LEU A 406 0.40 -2.69 -12.20
CA LEU A 406 0.54 -3.83 -11.28
C LEU A 406 -0.58 -4.85 -11.44
N LEU A 407 -1.85 -4.43 -11.43
CA LEU A 407 -2.97 -5.33 -11.70
C LEU A 407 -2.87 -6.02 -13.08
N THR A 408 -2.44 -5.27 -14.09
CA THR A 408 -2.32 -5.82 -15.46
C THR A 408 -1.18 -6.83 -15.55
N LEU A 409 -0.04 -6.54 -14.91
CA LEU A 409 1.10 -7.45 -14.84
C LEU A 409 0.75 -8.71 -14.05
N GLY A 410 0.10 -8.59 -12.89
CA GLY A 410 -0.35 -9.72 -12.11
C GLY A 410 -1.28 -10.64 -12.90
N PHE A 411 -2.25 -10.08 -13.63
CA PHE A 411 -3.13 -10.86 -14.50
C PHE A 411 -2.37 -11.55 -15.65
N MET A 412 -1.47 -10.84 -16.32
CA MET A 412 -0.66 -11.40 -17.40
C MET A 412 0.27 -12.52 -16.89
N GLN A 413 0.86 -12.37 -15.71
CA GLN A 413 1.64 -13.42 -15.06
C GLN A 413 0.80 -14.66 -14.78
N SER A 414 -0.41 -14.50 -14.22
CA SER A 414 -1.31 -15.62 -13.98
C SER A 414 -1.65 -16.36 -15.28
N LEU A 415 -1.87 -15.65 -16.39
CA LEU A 415 -2.05 -16.28 -17.71
C LEU A 415 -0.78 -16.99 -18.20
N LEU A 416 0.39 -16.36 -18.07
CA LEU A 416 1.67 -16.93 -18.50
C LEU A 416 2.03 -18.21 -17.74
N LEU A 417 1.69 -18.27 -16.45
CA LEU A 417 1.90 -19.46 -15.60
C LEU A 417 1.05 -20.66 -16.02
N GLU A 418 0.00 -20.45 -16.81
CA GLU A 418 -0.81 -21.53 -17.38
C GLU A 418 -0.33 -21.99 -18.77
N ILE A 419 0.73 -21.38 -19.31
CA ILE A 419 1.31 -21.72 -20.61
C ILE A 419 2.62 -22.51 -20.44
N PRO A 420 2.86 -23.60 -21.19
CA PRO A 420 4.14 -24.32 -21.15
C PRO A 420 5.34 -23.44 -21.54
N PRO A 421 6.52 -23.57 -20.90
CA PRO A 421 6.86 -24.59 -19.91
C PRO A 421 6.43 -24.24 -18.46
N LEU A 422 5.95 -23.03 -18.19
CA LEU A 422 5.62 -22.57 -16.84
C LEU A 422 4.44 -23.31 -16.22
N SER A 423 3.53 -23.84 -17.05
CA SER A 423 2.41 -24.68 -16.57
C SER A 423 2.84 -26.01 -15.96
N TYR A 424 4.09 -26.43 -16.16
CA TYR A 424 4.65 -27.65 -15.55
C TYR A 424 5.20 -27.44 -14.14
N LEU A 425 5.33 -26.18 -13.70
CA LEU A 425 5.71 -25.85 -12.33
C LEU A 425 4.61 -26.29 -11.36
N SER A 426 5.00 -26.73 -10.17
CA SER A 426 4.09 -27.01 -9.08
C SER A 426 3.35 -25.76 -8.60
N THR A 427 2.32 -25.90 -7.77
CA THR A 427 1.62 -24.73 -7.21
C THR A 427 2.57 -23.85 -6.40
N THR A 428 3.37 -24.44 -5.51
CA THR A 428 4.36 -23.73 -4.70
C THR A 428 5.42 -23.04 -5.58
N GLU A 429 5.88 -23.69 -6.66
CA GLU A 429 6.85 -23.11 -7.58
C GLU A 429 6.26 -21.96 -8.40
N LYS A 430 5.02 -22.10 -8.89
CA LYS A 430 4.27 -21.02 -9.57
C LYS A 430 4.10 -19.82 -8.65
N ASP A 431 3.71 -20.04 -7.40
CA ASP A 431 3.52 -19.00 -6.40
C ASP A 431 4.84 -18.30 -6.04
N LEU A 432 5.91 -19.08 -5.85
CA LEU A 432 7.25 -18.53 -5.59
C LEU A 432 7.74 -17.70 -6.79
N PHE A 433 7.54 -18.20 -8.01
CA PHE A 433 7.92 -17.51 -9.24
C PHE A 433 7.14 -16.21 -9.40
N TYR A 434 5.82 -16.27 -9.28
CA TYR A 434 4.90 -15.13 -9.34
C TYR A 434 5.33 -14.02 -8.39
N ALA A 435 5.44 -14.34 -7.09
CA ALA A 435 5.78 -13.36 -6.07
C ALA A 435 7.18 -12.77 -6.26
N SER A 436 8.13 -13.57 -6.77
CA SER A 436 9.50 -13.10 -7.02
C SER A 436 9.58 -12.16 -8.22
N ILE A 437 8.88 -12.45 -9.33
CA ILE A 437 8.81 -11.54 -10.48
C ILE A 437 8.10 -10.25 -10.08
N LEU A 438 6.99 -10.35 -9.35
CA LEU A 438 6.24 -9.18 -8.92
C LEU A 438 7.07 -8.22 -8.05
N CYS A 439 8.03 -8.73 -7.27
CA CYS A 439 9.00 -7.88 -6.57
C CYS A 439 9.86 -7.06 -7.56
N ALA A 440 10.36 -7.68 -8.62
CA ALA A 440 11.15 -7.03 -9.67
C ALA A 440 10.32 -6.03 -10.48
N GLU A 441 9.07 -6.38 -10.77
CA GLU A 441 8.13 -5.49 -11.45
C GLU A 441 7.79 -4.27 -10.60
N CYS A 442 7.53 -4.43 -9.31
CA CYS A 442 7.30 -3.31 -8.40
C CYS A 442 8.48 -2.31 -8.42
N PHE A 443 9.73 -2.79 -8.54
CA PHE A 443 10.87 -1.92 -8.75
C PHE A 443 10.76 -1.13 -10.06
N GLY A 444 10.44 -1.79 -11.18
CA GLY A 444 10.17 -1.12 -12.45
C GLY A 444 9.03 -0.08 -12.37
N VAL A 445 7.94 -0.42 -11.66
CA VAL A 445 6.81 0.47 -11.44
C VAL A 445 7.20 1.66 -10.57
N SER A 446 8.05 1.48 -9.56
CA SER A 446 8.55 2.60 -8.75
C SER A 446 9.37 3.61 -9.58
N LEU A 447 10.16 3.14 -10.55
CA LEU A 447 10.85 4.01 -11.51
C LEU A 447 9.88 4.74 -12.44
N LEU A 448 8.82 4.05 -12.87
CA LEU A 448 7.75 4.66 -13.66
C LEU A 448 7.02 5.74 -12.86
N HIS A 449 6.70 5.48 -11.59
CA HIS A 449 6.07 6.43 -10.67
C HIS A 449 6.95 7.67 -10.46
N TRP A 450 8.25 7.47 -10.23
CA TRP A 450 9.23 8.55 -10.10
C TRP A 450 9.20 9.53 -11.29
N ARG A 451 8.99 9.00 -12.50
CA ARG A 451 8.88 9.80 -13.72
C ARG A 451 7.48 10.42 -13.87
N ALA A 452 6.42 9.65 -13.65
CA ALA A 452 5.04 10.04 -13.92
C ALA A 452 4.48 11.07 -12.94
N TRP A 453 4.97 11.06 -11.70
CA TRP A 453 4.49 11.92 -10.61
C TRP A 453 5.53 12.97 -10.24
N ASN A 454 5.86 13.85 -11.17
CA ASN A 454 6.85 14.88 -10.91
C ASN A 454 6.24 16.04 -10.08
N PRO A 455 6.78 16.38 -8.90
CA PRO A 455 6.24 17.44 -8.04
C PRO A 455 6.33 18.85 -8.65
N SER A 456 7.10 19.03 -9.73
CA SER A 456 7.23 20.30 -10.45
C SER A 456 6.18 20.50 -11.54
N GLU A 457 5.21 19.60 -11.69
CA GLU A 457 4.21 19.70 -12.74
C GLU A 457 3.24 20.90 -12.53
N PRO A 458 2.90 21.66 -13.58
CA PRO A 458 2.08 22.88 -13.46
C PRO A 458 0.66 22.65 -12.92
N TRP A 459 0.07 21.47 -13.15
CA TRP A 459 -1.30 21.19 -12.70
C TRP A 459 -1.43 21.18 -11.17
N LEU A 460 -0.33 20.94 -10.45
CA LEU A 460 -0.30 21.01 -8.98
C LEU A 460 -0.55 22.43 -8.48
N ASP A 461 0.07 23.43 -9.14
CA ASP A 461 -0.13 24.84 -8.83
C ASP A 461 -1.53 25.30 -9.21
N PHE A 462 -2.01 24.84 -10.37
CA PHE A 462 -3.36 25.09 -10.82
C PHE A 462 -4.42 24.62 -9.80
N LEU A 463 -4.26 23.40 -9.26
CA LEU A 463 -5.16 22.88 -8.22
C LEU A 463 -5.10 23.72 -6.95
N LYS A 464 -3.90 24.07 -6.48
CA LYS A 464 -3.71 24.92 -5.29
C LYS A 464 -4.43 26.26 -5.43
N GLU A 465 -4.29 26.92 -6.58
CA GLU A 465 -5.00 28.17 -6.85
C GLU A 465 -6.51 28.00 -6.84
N SER A 466 -7.02 26.91 -7.44
CA SER A 466 -8.46 26.65 -7.51
C SER A 466 -9.08 26.46 -6.12
N VAL A 467 -8.38 25.78 -5.22
CA VAL A 467 -8.81 25.57 -3.82
C VAL A 467 -8.78 26.88 -3.06
N THR A 468 -7.70 27.65 -3.18
CA THR A 468 -7.52 28.95 -2.50
C THR A 468 -8.63 29.94 -2.90
N LYS A 469 -8.99 29.98 -4.19
CA LYS A 469 -10.07 30.84 -4.72
C LYS A 469 -11.48 30.38 -4.32
N SER A 470 -11.65 29.12 -3.91
CA SER A 470 -12.97 28.57 -3.51
C SER A 470 -13.25 28.68 -2.02
N GLY A 471 -12.21 28.83 -1.19
CA GLY A 471 -12.33 29.04 0.25
C GLY A 471 -12.33 30.52 0.68
N ALA A 472 -11.97 31.42 -0.23
CA ALA A 472 -12.16 32.87 -0.09
C ALA A 472 -13.51 33.28 -0.68
#